data_AF-A0A9D2X8Y0-F1
#
_entry.id   AF-A0A9D2X8Y0-F1
#
_cell.length_a   1.000
_cell.length_b   1.000
_cell.length_c   1.000
_cell.angle_alpha   90.00
_cell.angle_beta   90.00
_cell.angle_gamma   90.00
#
_symmetry.space_group_name_H-M   'P 1'
#
loop_
_entity.id
_entity.type
_entity.pdbx_description
1 polymer ?
#
loop_
_entity_poly.entity_id
_entity_poly.type
_entity_poly.pdbx_seq_one_letter_code
_entity_poly.pdbx_strand_id
1 'polypeptide(L)'
;MEMIFLDEYKVKNLNADETYRELVATVIEHVLLGIEIDSLEIINKKLKEEYSISTNEIFDHPESLKSVLISIYGDSYDLVLNKIKSIFGTSVNQNSISDFISRLER
;
A
#
# COMPACT_ATOMS: atom_id res chain seq x y z
N MET A 1 10.84 -3.40 -48.07
CA MET A 1 9.59 -3.30 -47.32
C MET A 1 9.98 -3.30 -45.87
N GLU A 2 10.15 -2.11 -45.30
CA GLU A 2 10.41 -1.96 -43.87
C GLU A 2 9.16 -2.39 -43.12
N MET A 3 9.26 -3.46 -42.34
CA MET A 3 8.24 -3.82 -41.38
C MET A 3 8.72 -3.29 -40.03
N ILE A 4 8.34 -2.05 -39.74
CA ILE A 4 8.45 -1.46 -38.42
C ILE A 4 7.45 -2.24 -37.55
N PHE A 5 7.94 -3.27 -36.84
CA PHE A 5 7.21 -3.83 -35.72
C PHE A 5 7.20 -2.77 -34.62
N LEU A 6 6.10 -2.02 -34.61
CA LEU A 6 5.70 -1.14 -33.52
C LEU A 6 5.76 -1.92 -32.21
N ASP A 7 6.65 -1.49 -31.32
CA ASP A 7 6.46 -1.42 -29.87
C ASP A 7 5.47 -2.44 -29.29
N GLU A 8 5.73 -3.73 -29.51
CA GLU A 8 5.09 -4.79 -28.74
C GLU A 8 5.68 -4.66 -27.34
N TYR A 9 5.01 -3.81 -26.57
CA TYR A 9 5.03 -3.70 -25.13
C TYR A 9 6.35 -4.20 -24.57
N LYS A 10 7.21 -3.25 -24.18
CA LYS A 10 7.96 -3.41 -22.93
C LYS A 10 6.94 -3.71 -21.83
N VAL A 11 6.44 -4.95 -21.79
CA VAL A 11 6.05 -5.64 -20.57
C VAL A 11 7.38 -5.67 -19.84
N LYS A 12 7.66 -4.58 -19.13
CA LYS A 12 8.61 -4.56 -18.05
C LYS A 12 8.34 -5.86 -17.34
N ASN A 13 9.38 -6.67 -17.23
CA ASN A 13 9.43 -7.78 -16.32
C ASN A 13 9.27 -7.14 -14.92
N LEU A 14 8.02 -6.84 -14.55
CA LEU A 14 7.65 -6.33 -13.25
C LEU A 14 7.98 -7.48 -12.33
N ASN A 15 9.06 -7.35 -11.58
CA ASN A 15 9.34 -8.27 -10.49
C ASN A 15 8.04 -8.36 -9.67
N ALA A 16 7.62 -9.56 -9.26
CA ALA A 16 6.35 -9.73 -8.53
C ALA A 16 6.21 -8.74 -7.36
N ASP A 17 7.34 -8.36 -6.76
CA ASP A 17 7.46 -7.33 -5.72
C ASP A 17 7.04 -5.92 -6.18
N GLU A 18 7.34 -5.49 -7.41
CA GLU A 18 6.86 -4.21 -7.97
C GLU A 18 5.34 -4.20 -8.10
N THR A 19 4.76 -5.30 -8.58
CA THR A 19 3.30 -5.43 -8.66
C THR A 19 2.64 -5.44 -7.27
N TYR A 20 3.27 -6.06 -6.27
CA TYR A 20 2.74 -6.04 -4.89
C TYR A 20 2.85 -4.66 -4.24
N ARG A 21 3.90 -3.88 -4.51
CA ARG A 21 4.01 -2.51 -4.02
C ARG A 21 2.88 -1.63 -4.51
N GLU A 22 2.65 -1.63 -5.83
CA GLU A 22 1.57 -0.85 -6.44
C GLU A 22 0.20 -1.29 -5.93
N LEU A 23 -0.03 -2.60 -5.81
CA LEU A 23 -1.27 -3.14 -5.26
C LEU A 23 -1.46 -2.71 -3.80
N VAL A 24 -0.43 -2.80 -2.97
CA VAL A 24 -0.51 -2.43 -1.56
C VAL A 24 -0.77 -0.94 -1.41
N ALA A 25 -0.03 -0.09 -2.12
CA ALA A 25 -0.26 1.35 -2.13
C ALA A 25 -1.71 1.67 -2.54
N THR A 26 -2.19 1.09 -3.65
CA THR A 26 -3.55 1.32 -4.16
C THR A 26 -4.63 0.92 -3.14
N VAL A 27 -4.48 -0.24 -2.50
CA VAL A 27 -5.44 -0.73 -1.51
C VAL A 27 -5.46 0.16 -0.27
N ILE A 28 -4.29 0.56 0.22
CA ILE A 28 -4.20 1.47 1.36
C ILE A 28 -4.86 2.81 0.99
N GLU A 29 -4.50 3.42 -0.13
CA GLU A 29 -5.10 4.68 -0.58
C GLU A 29 -6.62 4.59 -0.71
N HIS A 30 -7.13 3.48 -1.27
CA HIS A 30 -8.57 3.24 -1.37
C HIS A 30 -9.25 3.17 0.00
N VAL A 31 -8.66 2.47 0.98
CA VAL A 31 -9.18 2.43 2.35
C VAL A 31 -9.23 3.81 2.97
N LEU A 32 -8.15 4.58 2.84
CA LEU A 32 -8.02 5.90 3.45
C LEU A 32 -9.04 6.88 2.85
N LEU A 33 -9.19 6.90 1.53
CA LEU A 33 -10.22 7.68 0.84
C LEU A 33 -11.65 7.28 1.23
N GLY A 34 -11.85 6.02 1.65
CA GLY A 34 -13.13 5.49 2.10
C GLY A 34 -13.44 5.69 3.58
N ILE A 35 -12.50 6.23 4.37
CA ILE A 35 -12.70 6.53 5.81
C ILE A 35 -13.24 7.94 5.96
N GLU A 36 -12.47 8.94 5.55
CA GLU A 36 -12.82 10.36 5.60
C GLU A 36 -12.18 11.09 4.42
N ILE A 37 -12.76 12.22 4.02
CA ILE A 37 -12.40 12.96 2.80
C ILE A 37 -10.92 13.36 2.73
N ASP A 38 -10.30 13.69 3.88
CA ASP A 38 -8.92 14.19 3.95
C ASP A 38 -7.92 13.14 4.51
N SER A 39 -8.38 11.92 4.82
CA SER A 39 -7.56 10.89 5.48
C SER A 39 -6.27 10.57 4.71
N LEU A 40 -6.38 10.42 3.39
CA LEU A 40 -5.20 10.14 2.54
C LEU A 40 -4.18 11.28 2.56
N GLU A 41 -4.65 12.53 2.50
CA GLU A 41 -3.76 13.70 2.51
C GLU A 41 -3.03 13.82 3.85
N ILE A 42 -3.74 13.66 4.96
CA ILE A 42 -3.18 13.72 6.32
C ILE A 42 -2.11 12.64 6.51
N ILE A 43 -2.38 11.42 6.05
CA ILE A 43 -1.45 10.30 6.18
C ILE A 43 -0.21 10.51 5.32
N ASN A 44 -0.38 10.93 4.06
CA ASN A 44 0.76 11.24 3.19
C ASN A 44 1.64 12.36 3.76
N LYS A 45 1.01 13.39 4.34
CA LYS A 45 1.74 14.47 5.02
C LYS A 45 2.55 13.93 6.20
N LYS A 46 1.94 13.13 7.09
CA LYS A 46 2.64 12.53 8.24
C LYS A 46 3.74 11.55 7.84
N LEU A 47 3.51 10.70 6.84
CA LEU A 47 4.55 9.81 6.29
C LEU A 47 5.73 10.62 5.77
N LYS A 48 5.47 11.74 5.10
CA LYS A 48 6.52 12.59 4.57
C LYS A 48 7.29 13.32 5.68
N GLU A 49 6.59 13.87 6.66
CA GLU A 49 7.17 14.64 7.76
C GLU A 49 7.98 13.76 8.71
N GLU A 50 7.47 12.58 9.08
CA GLU A 50 8.05 11.73 10.12
C GLU A 50 9.06 10.71 9.56
N TYR A 51 8.87 10.25 8.33
CA TYR A 51 9.64 9.15 7.74
C TYR A 51 10.24 9.46 6.37
N SER A 52 9.96 10.64 5.78
CA SER A 52 10.39 11.05 4.44
C SER A 52 9.85 10.19 3.28
N ILE A 53 8.87 9.32 3.53
CA ILE A 53 8.27 8.41 2.53
C ILE A 53 6.85 8.82 2.11
N SER A 54 6.33 8.16 1.09
CA SER A 54 4.95 8.26 0.58
C SER A 54 4.21 6.92 0.62
N THR A 55 2.89 6.92 0.34
CA THR A 55 2.08 5.69 0.22
C THR A 55 2.65 4.67 -0.78
N ASN A 56 3.36 5.10 -1.82
CA ASN A 56 3.98 4.18 -2.79
C ASN A 56 5.16 3.38 -2.22
N GLU A 57 5.73 3.82 -1.09
CA GLU A 57 6.92 3.24 -0.46
C GLU A 57 6.58 2.39 0.78
N ILE A 58 5.31 2.40 1.22
CA ILE A 58 4.89 1.75 2.48
C ILE A 58 5.11 0.25 2.48
N PHE A 59 5.13 -0.39 1.32
CA PHE A 59 5.38 -1.82 1.21
C PHE A 59 6.74 -2.21 1.80
N ASP A 60 7.77 -1.37 1.63
CA ASP A 60 9.09 -1.56 2.24
C ASP A 60 9.15 -1.12 3.70
N HIS A 61 8.26 -0.20 4.06
CA HIS A 61 8.26 0.47 5.35
C HIS A 61 6.90 0.32 6.07
N PRO A 62 6.41 -0.92 6.29
CA PRO A 62 5.10 -1.15 6.92
C PRO A 62 5.02 -0.55 8.33
N GLU A 63 6.13 -0.54 9.07
CA GLU A 63 6.18 0.01 10.43
C GLU A 63 5.94 1.53 10.46
N SER A 64 6.38 2.24 9.42
CA SER A 64 6.12 3.68 9.27
C SER A 64 4.63 3.93 9.04
N LEU A 65 4.00 3.14 8.16
CA LEU A 65 2.56 3.22 7.96
C LEU A 65 1.80 2.88 9.25
N LYS A 66 2.15 1.80 9.93
CA LYS A 66 1.55 1.41 11.21
C LYS A 66 1.59 2.55 12.22
N SER A 67 2.77 3.14 12.42
CA SER A 67 2.98 4.22 13.38
C SER A 67 2.11 5.44 13.06
N VAL A 68 2.03 5.82 11.78
CA VAL A 68 1.18 6.95 11.33
C VAL A 68 -0.30 6.63 11.53
N LEU A 69 -0.76 5.43 11.16
CA LEU A 69 -2.16 5.02 11.32
C LEU A 69 -2.57 4.98 12.80
N ILE A 70 -1.72 4.45 13.68
CA ILE A 70 -1.96 4.46 15.13
C ILE A 70 -1.95 5.89 15.67
N SER A 71 -1.03 6.74 15.23
CA SER A 71 -0.99 8.14 15.65
C SER A 71 -2.26 8.92 15.30
N ILE A 72 -2.95 8.57 14.21
CA ILE A 72 -4.14 9.29 13.74
C ILE A 72 -5.41 8.67 14.32
N TYR A 73 -5.54 7.34 14.23
CA TYR A 73 -6.78 6.66 14.56
C TYR A 73 -6.80 6.09 15.98
N GLY A 74 -5.65 6.03 16.67
CA GLY A 74 -5.54 5.53 18.04
C GLY A 74 -6.20 4.16 18.19
N ASP A 75 -7.15 4.06 19.12
CA ASP A 75 -7.91 2.83 19.40
C ASP A 75 -8.76 2.34 18.21
N SER A 76 -9.04 3.21 17.23
CA SER A 76 -9.75 2.83 16.00
C SER A 76 -8.84 2.23 14.92
N TYR A 77 -7.54 2.12 15.19
CA TYR A 77 -6.58 1.51 14.26
C TYR A 77 -7.02 0.11 13.80
N ASP A 78 -7.53 -0.72 14.71
CA ASP A 78 -7.98 -2.08 14.40
C ASP A 78 -9.10 -2.10 13.35
N LEU A 79 -9.98 -1.09 13.34
CA LEU A 79 -11.04 -0.97 12.33
C LEU A 79 -10.47 -0.67 10.95
N VAL A 80 -9.44 0.17 10.88
CA VAL A 80 -8.72 0.50 9.64
C VAL A 80 -7.98 -0.73 9.14
N LEU A 81 -7.25 -1.43 10.01
CA LEU A 81 -6.54 -2.64 9.68
C LEU A 81 -7.48 -3.74 9.16
N ASN A 82 -8.65 -3.91 9.78
CA ASN A 82 -9.66 -4.86 9.32
C ASN A 82 -10.22 -4.51 7.93
N LYS A 83 -10.41 -3.22 7.61
CA LYS A 83 -10.80 -2.78 6.25
C LYS A 83 -9.74 -3.12 5.22
N ILE A 84 -8.46 -2.86 5.53
CA ILE A 84 -7.32 -3.20 4.67
C ILE A 84 -7.31 -4.71 4.38
N LYS A 85 -7.39 -5.53 5.43
CA LYS A 85 -7.43 -6.99 5.32
C LYS A 85 -8.62 -7.48 4.48
N SER A 86 -9.79 -6.89 4.69
CA SER A 86 -11.00 -7.27 3.96
C SER A 86 -10.87 -7.04 2.45
N ILE A 87 -10.10 -6.03 2.02
CA ILE A 87 -9.90 -5.76 0.58
C ILE A 87 -8.88 -6.73 -0.02
N PHE A 88 -7.83 -7.10 0.71
CA PHE A 88 -6.92 -8.16 0.23
C PHE A 88 -7.58 -9.55 0.22
N GLY A 89 -8.61 -9.76 1.04
CA GLY A 89 -9.41 -10.99 1.05
C GLY A 89 -8.59 -12.24 1.38
N THR A 90 -8.99 -13.40 0.83
CA THR A 90 -8.24 -14.67 0.92
C THR A 90 -7.06 -14.76 -0.06
N SER A 91 -6.75 -13.68 -0.78
CA SER A 91 -5.64 -13.62 -1.75
C SER A 91 -4.26 -13.63 -1.08
N VAL A 92 -4.22 -13.72 0.25
CA VAL A 92 -3.03 -13.86 1.11
C VAL A 92 -2.44 -15.28 1.03
N ASN A 93 -2.34 -15.82 -0.19
CA ASN A 93 -1.46 -16.96 -0.50
C ASN A 93 -0.17 -16.49 -1.20
N GLN A 94 0.09 -15.18 -1.18
CA GLN A 94 1.32 -14.54 -1.62
C GLN A 94 2.11 -14.12 -0.37
N ASN A 95 3.26 -14.76 -0.12
CA ASN A 95 4.07 -14.57 1.09
C ASN A 95 4.31 -13.08 1.41
N SER A 96 4.61 -12.26 0.41
CA SER A 96 4.98 -10.86 0.62
C SER A 96 3.84 -9.97 1.13
N ILE A 97 2.59 -10.15 0.66
CA ILE A 97 1.44 -9.40 1.19
C ILE A 97 1.11 -9.87 2.61
N SER A 98 1.18 -11.18 2.85
CA SER A 98 0.98 -11.74 4.19
C SER A 98 1.97 -11.17 5.19
N ASP A 99 3.25 -11.08 4.80
CA ASP A 99 4.31 -10.53 5.62
C ASP A 99 4.10 -9.03 5.89
N PHE A 100 3.68 -8.27 4.89
CA PHE A 100 3.31 -6.86 5.05
C PHE A 100 2.19 -6.69 6.09
N ILE A 101 1.09 -7.44 5.94
CA ILE A 101 -0.03 -7.38 6.90
C ILE A 101 0.39 -7.81 8.30
N SER A 102 1.21 -8.86 8.42
CA SER A 102 1.71 -9.34 9.72
C SER A 102 2.56 -8.29 10.43
N ARG A 103 3.28 -7.44 9.69
CA ARG A 103 4.05 -6.32 10.28
C ARG A 103 3.15 -5.19 10.77
N LEU A 104 2.02 -4.96 10.12
CA LEU A 104 1.02 -4.01 10.63
C LEU A 104 0.41 -4.49 11.96
N GLU A 105 0.30 -5.80 12.18
CA GLU A 105 -0.28 -6.38 13.40
C GLU A 105 0.66 -6.38 14.62
N ARG A 106 1.98 -6.53 14.42
CA ARG A 106 2.99 -6.73 15.49
C ARG A 106 3.36 -5.44 16.18
#